data_AF-A0A1Y3M888-F1
#
_entry.id   AF-A0A1Y3M888-F1
#
_cell.length_a   1.000
_cell.length_b   1.000
_cell.length_c   1.000
_cell.angle_alpha   90.00
_cell.angle_beta   90.00
_cell.angle_gamma   90.00
#
_symmetry.space_group_name_H-M   'P 1'
#
loop_
_entity.id
_entity.type
_entity.pdbx_description
1 polymer ?
#
loop_
_entity_poly.entity_id
_entity_poly.type
_entity_poly.pdbx_seq_one_letter_code
_entity_poly.pdbx_strand_id
1 'polypeptide(L)'
;MIYSLVNIGVSLVIGIIFISTSLLLKKRPPTDINAIFGYRTTRSMKNMKLWEAGNRYSAEIMTQNGFIIIILGSIISLFLNSPSTAILLIMGSMLLLIISMFIRVENKLKKLEEPCS
;
A
#
# COMPACT_ATOMS: atom_id res chain seq x y z
N MET A 1 11.37 26.07 -6.16
CA MET A 1 11.84 25.14 -7.21
C MET A 1 12.57 23.93 -6.63
N ILE A 2 13.73 24.09 -5.95
CA ILE A 2 14.50 22.93 -5.45
C ILE A 2 13.73 22.07 -4.42
N TYR A 3 13.01 22.70 -3.49
CA TYR A 3 12.20 21.99 -2.49
C TYR A 3 11.06 21.17 -3.10
N SER A 4 10.41 21.68 -4.16
CA SER A 4 9.38 20.96 -4.90
C SER A 4 9.95 19.70 -5.55
N LEU A 5 11.15 19.78 -6.13
CA LEU A 5 11.85 18.62 -6.72
C LEU A 5 12.21 17.58 -5.65
N VAL A 6 12.66 18.02 -4.47
CA VAL A 6 12.94 17.11 -3.34
C VAL A 6 11.67 16.37 -2.92
N ASN A 7 10.55 17.08 -2.74
CA ASN A 7 9.29 16.47 -2.32
C ASN A 7 8.72 15.49 -3.38
N ILE A 8 8.87 15.81 -4.68
CA ILE A 8 8.56 14.87 -5.77
C ILE A 8 9.47 13.63 -5.69
N GLY A 9 10.76 13.82 -5.42
CA GLY A 9 11.69 12.72 -5.20
C GLY A 9 11.24 11.78 -4.08
N VAL A 10 10.75 12.34 -2.97
CA VAL A 10 10.21 11.55 -1.85
C VAL A 10 8.97 10.74 -2.27
N SER A 11 8.00 11.35 -2.97
CA SER A 11 6.80 10.62 -3.41
C SER A 11 7.12 9.52 -4.43
N LEU A 12 8.11 9.74 -5.30
CA LEU A 12 8.63 8.73 -6.22
C LEU A 12 9.25 7.54 -5.48
N VAL A 13 10.12 7.79 -4.50
CA VAL A 13 10.74 6.71 -3.70
C VAL A 13 9.68 5.88 -2.98
N ILE A 14 8.71 6.52 -2.32
CA ILE A 14 7.60 5.82 -1.63
C ILE A 14 6.81 4.97 -2.62
N GLY A 15 6.41 5.53 -3.76
CA GLY A 15 5.63 4.82 -4.77
C GLY A 15 6.39 3.64 -5.38
N ILE A 16 7.68 3.82 -5.68
CA ILE A 16 8.56 2.76 -6.20
C ILE A 16 8.67 1.62 -5.19
N ILE A 17 8.81 1.91 -3.89
CA ILE A 17 8.85 0.88 -2.85
C ILE A 17 7.53 0.08 -2.83
N PHE A 18 6.39 0.77 -2.90
CA PHE A 18 5.07 0.12 -2.91
C PHE A 18 4.89 -0.79 -4.13
N ILE A 19 5.23 -0.29 -5.32
CA ILE A 19 5.13 -1.03 -6.58
C ILE A 19 6.13 -2.20 -6.61
N SER A 20 7.38 -1.98 -6.17
CA SER A 20 8.39 -3.03 -6.15
C SER A 20 8.03 -4.15 -5.19
N THR A 21 7.51 -3.80 -4.01
CA THR A 21 7.05 -4.78 -3.02
C THR A 21 5.83 -5.53 -3.52
N SER A 22 4.88 -4.86 -4.20
CA SER A 22 3.73 -5.54 -4.79
C SER A 22 4.12 -6.49 -5.93
N LEU A 23 5.08 -6.11 -6.75
CA LEU A 23 5.62 -6.96 -7.82
C LEU A 23 6.36 -8.17 -7.24
N LEU A 24 7.14 -7.98 -6.18
CA LEU A 24 7.78 -9.08 -5.46
C LEU A 24 6.73 -10.07 -4.93
N LEU A 25 5.67 -9.56 -4.30
CA LEU A 25 4.60 -10.37 -3.74
C LEU A 25 3.78 -11.11 -4.82
N LYS A 26 3.58 -10.50 -6.00
CA LYS A 26 2.93 -11.13 -7.16
C LYS A 26 3.81 -12.16 -7.85
N LYS A 27 5.11 -11.91 -7.96
CA LYS A 27 6.07 -12.79 -8.65
C LYS A 27 6.46 -14.00 -7.79
N ARG A 28 6.55 -13.81 -6.48
CA ARG A 28 6.87 -14.84 -5.50
C ARG A 28 5.76 -14.86 -4.43
N PRO A 29 4.55 -15.31 -4.79
CA PRO A 29 3.47 -15.41 -3.83
C PRO A 29 3.90 -16.36 -2.70
N PRO A 30 3.65 -16.01 -1.43
CA PRO A 30 4.00 -16.86 -0.31
C PRO A 30 3.15 -18.13 -0.36
N THR A 31 3.79 -19.25 -0.65
CA THR A 31 3.17 -20.58 -0.77
C THR A 31 2.71 -21.15 0.57
N ASP A 32 3.35 -20.69 1.64
CA ASP A 32 3.11 -21.15 3.00
C ASP A 32 2.77 -19.96 3.89
N ILE A 33 1.93 -20.22 4.89
CA ILE A 33 1.62 -19.22 5.92
C ILE A 33 2.91 -18.96 6.71
N ASN A 34 3.45 -17.76 6.57
CA ASN A 34 4.73 -17.38 7.15
C ASN A 34 4.59 -16.12 8.03
N ALA A 35 5.16 -16.16 9.23
CA ALA A 35 5.13 -15.05 10.17
C ALA A 35 6.10 -13.90 9.82
N ILE A 36 6.94 -14.02 8.80
CA ILE A 36 7.99 -13.05 8.41
C ILE A 36 7.62 -12.30 7.12
N PHE A 37 7.07 -12.99 6.13
CA PHE A 37 6.83 -12.44 4.80
C PHE A 37 5.36 -12.53 4.40
N GLY A 38 4.83 -11.47 3.77
CA GLY A 38 3.44 -11.39 3.32
C GLY A 38 2.53 -10.51 4.19
N TYR A 39 1.24 -10.50 3.85
CA TYR A 39 0.18 -9.79 4.56
C TYR A 39 -0.30 -10.61 5.76
N ARG A 40 0.17 -10.23 6.96
CA ARG A 40 0.14 -11.06 8.17
C ARG A 40 -0.85 -10.53 9.21
N THR A 41 -2.13 -10.58 8.89
CA THR A 41 -3.19 -10.33 9.89
C THR A 41 -3.74 -11.65 10.41
N THR A 42 -4.33 -11.63 11.62
CA THR A 42 -4.93 -12.83 12.25
C THR A 42 -5.90 -13.54 11.31
N ARG A 43 -6.71 -12.77 10.55
CA ARG A 43 -7.66 -13.33 9.60
C ARG A 43 -6.97 -13.93 8.37
N SER A 44 -5.98 -13.23 7.80
CA SER A 44 -5.26 -13.74 6.62
C SER A 44 -4.51 -15.03 6.91
N MET A 45 -3.95 -15.17 8.12
CA MET A 45 -3.18 -16.36 8.51
C MET A 45 -4.04 -17.55 8.99
N LYS A 46 -5.38 -17.44 8.97
CA LYS A 46 -6.27 -18.49 9.50
C LYS A 46 -6.27 -19.78 8.68
N ASN A 47 -6.17 -19.67 7.36
CA ASN A 47 -6.08 -20.81 6.43
C ASN A 47 -5.47 -20.37 5.09
N MET A 48 -5.08 -21.33 4.26
CA MET A 48 -4.38 -21.04 2.99
C MET A 48 -5.21 -20.19 2.03
N LYS A 49 -6.53 -20.41 1.96
CA LYS A 49 -7.43 -19.64 1.08
C LYS A 49 -7.44 -18.14 1.46
N LEU A 50 -7.52 -17.82 2.75
CA LEU A 50 -7.47 -16.43 3.24
C LEU A 50 -6.06 -15.84 3.15
N TRP A 51 -5.03 -16.67 3.27
CA TRP A 51 -3.64 -16.26 3.12
C TRP A 51 -3.35 -15.81 1.69
N GLU A 52 -3.69 -16.64 0.70
CA GLU A 52 -3.53 -16.33 -0.71
C GLU A 52 -4.36 -15.10 -1.12
N ALA A 53 -5.63 -15.05 -0.69
CA ALA A 53 -6.51 -13.92 -0.99
C ALA A 53 -5.99 -12.60 -0.39
N GLY A 54 -5.48 -12.63 0.85
CA GLY A 54 -4.93 -11.47 1.54
C GLY A 54 -3.66 -10.96 0.87
N ASN A 55 -2.71 -11.85 0.57
CA ASN A 55 -1.46 -11.51 -0.12
C ASN A 55 -1.69 -11.00 -1.55
N ARG A 56 -2.60 -11.63 -2.30
CA ARG A 56 -2.94 -11.18 -3.64
C ARG A 56 -3.59 -9.79 -3.63
N TYR A 57 -4.62 -9.60 -2.81
CA TYR A 57 -5.37 -8.34 -2.81
C TYR A 57 -4.57 -7.18 -2.19
N SER A 58 -3.75 -7.44 -1.18
CA SER A 58 -2.79 -6.47 -0.65
C SER A 58 -1.79 -6.01 -1.73
N ALA A 59 -1.23 -6.92 -2.53
CA ALA A 59 -0.37 -6.56 -3.65
C ALA A 59 -1.08 -5.70 -4.70
N GLU A 60 -2.34 -6.01 -5.02
CA GLU A 60 -3.15 -5.19 -5.93
C GLU A 60 -3.32 -3.76 -5.40
N ILE A 61 -3.69 -3.60 -4.13
CA ILE A 61 -3.85 -2.28 -3.50
C ILE A 61 -2.52 -1.54 -3.39
N MET A 62 -1.42 -2.20 -3.02
CA MET A 62 -0.09 -1.57 -2.96
C MET A 62 0.33 -1.00 -4.32
N THR A 63 0.05 -1.73 -5.40
CA THR A 63 0.31 -1.23 -6.76
C THR A 63 -0.48 0.05 -7.03
N GLN A 64 -1.78 0.07 -6.73
CA GLN A 64 -2.64 1.25 -6.90
C GLN A 64 -2.16 2.42 -6.04
N ASN A 65 -1.91 2.19 -4.76
CA ASN A 65 -1.45 3.20 -3.80
C ASN A 65 -0.09 3.79 -4.21
N GLY A 66 0.81 2.98 -4.78
CA GLY A 66 2.10 3.44 -5.28
C GLY A 66 1.97 4.45 -6.43
N PHE A 67 1.06 4.22 -7.39
CA PHE A 67 0.78 5.20 -8.43
C PHE A 67 0.06 6.44 -7.89
N ILE A 68 -0.90 6.24 -6.97
CA ILE A 68 -1.65 7.34 -6.35
C ILE A 68 -0.69 8.29 -5.61
N ILE A 69 0.23 7.78 -4.79
CA ILE A 69 1.13 8.64 -4.01
C ILE A 69 2.13 9.39 -4.91
N ILE A 70 2.57 8.80 -6.02
CA ILE A 70 3.44 9.48 -7.00
C ILE A 70 2.70 10.67 -7.61
N ILE A 71 1.49 10.44 -8.13
CA ILE A 71 0.69 11.48 -8.79
C ILE A 71 0.29 12.56 -7.78
N LEU A 72 -0.29 12.15 -6.65
CA LEU A 72 -0.77 13.07 -5.60
C LEU A 72 0.38 13.89 -5.01
N GLY A 73 1.51 13.23 -4.67
CA GLY A 73 2.66 13.92 -4.13
C GLY A 73 3.31 14.90 -5.12
N SER A 74 3.27 14.57 -6.41
CA SER A 74 3.74 15.49 -7.46
C SER A 74 2.83 16.71 -7.57
N ILE A 75 1.51 16.51 -7.58
CA ILE A 75 0.53 17.61 -7.59
C ILE A 75 0.73 18.51 -6.35
N ILE A 76 0.76 17.93 -5.14
CA ILE A 76 0.96 18.69 -3.89
C ILE A 76 2.25 19.52 -3.98
N SER A 77 3.35 18.93 -4.44
CA SER A 77 4.66 19.61 -4.50
C SER A 77 4.75 20.73 -5.53
N LEU A 78 3.95 20.66 -6.60
CA LEU A 78 3.91 21.67 -7.66
C LEU A 78 3.00 22.85 -7.30
N PHE A 79 1.89 22.59 -6.59
CA PHE A 79 0.90 23.62 -6.27
C PHE A 79 1.08 24.26 -4.88
N LEU A 80 1.81 23.63 -3.95
CA LEU A 80 2.10 24.21 -2.64
C LEU A 80 3.47 24.88 -2.61
N ASN A 81 3.49 26.16 -2.22
CA ASN A 81 4.71 26.93 -2.04
C ASN A 81 5.43 26.66 -0.71
N SER A 82 4.74 26.07 0.27
CA SER A 82 5.31 25.73 1.59
C SER A 82 5.90 24.32 1.59
N PRO A 83 7.24 24.15 1.67
CA PRO A 83 7.88 22.84 1.64
C PRO A 83 7.45 21.94 2.81
N SER A 84 7.38 22.51 4.01
CA SER A 84 7.02 21.79 5.24
C SER A 84 5.57 21.29 5.23
N THR A 85 4.67 22.11 4.68
CA THR A 85 3.25 21.71 4.54
C THR A 85 3.10 20.63 3.46
N ALA A 86 3.82 20.76 2.33
CA ALA A 86 3.77 19.76 1.26
C ALA A 86 4.25 18.39 1.74
N ILE A 87 5.40 18.31 2.43
CA ILE A 87 5.91 17.03 2.93
C ILE A 87 4.99 16.41 3.99
N LEU A 88 4.39 17.23 4.87
CA LEU A 88 3.41 16.77 5.85
C LEU A 88 2.19 16.12 5.17
N LEU A 89 1.67 16.73 4.11
CA LEU A 89 0.54 16.17 3.34
C LEU A 89 0.92 14.89 2.59
N ILE A 90 2.13 14.81 2.05
CA ILE A 90 2.64 13.59 1.40
C ILE A 90 2.75 12.45 2.42
N MET A 91 3.36 12.68 3.58
CA MET A 91 3.47 11.66 4.62
C MET A 91 2.11 11.28 5.21
N GLY A 92 1.23 12.26 5.42
CA GLY A 92 -0.14 12.02 5.88
C GLY A 92 -0.94 11.18 4.89
N SER A 93 -0.87 11.49 3.59
CA SER A 93 -1.53 10.69 2.55
C SER A 93 -0.95 9.27 2.45
N MET A 94 0.36 9.09 2.61
CA MET A 94 0.98 7.76 2.69
C MET A 94 0.37 6.93 3.83
N LEU A 95 0.28 7.50 5.04
CA LEU A 95 -0.32 6.81 6.19
C LEU A 95 -1.79 6.46 5.95
N LEU A 96 -2.57 7.39 5.39
CA LEU A 96 -3.97 7.15 5.05
C LEU A 96 -4.13 6.01 4.03
N LEU A 97 -3.26 5.94 3.02
CA LEU A 97 -3.26 4.87 2.02
C LEU A 97 -2.93 3.51 2.65
N ILE A 98 -1.99 3.46 3.59
CA ILE A 98 -1.65 2.24 4.34
C ILE A 98 -2.85 1.79 5.20
N ILE A 99 -3.45 2.70 5.97
CA ILE A 99 -4.62 2.38 6.81
C ILE A 99 -5.79 1.90 5.94
N SER A 100 -6.07 2.61 4.84
CA SER A 100 -7.10 2.22 3.86
C SER A 100 -6.85 0.84 3.27
N MET A 101 -5.59 0.51 2.97
CA MET A 101 -5.22 -0.82 2.51
C MET A 101 -5.57 -1.90 3.53
N PHE A 102 -5.17 -1.74 4.80
CA PHE A 102 -5.53 -2.70 5.86
C PHE A 102 -7.04 -2.89 5.97
N ILE A 103 -7.80 -1.79 6.00
CA ILE A 103 -9.27 -1.84 6.09
C ILE A 103 -9.87 -2.58 4.88
N ARG A 104 -9.42 -2.25 3.67
CA ARG A 104 -9.94 -2.89 2.43
C ARG A 104 -9.63 -4.38 2.40
N VAL A 105 -8.41 -4.78 2.76
CA VAL A 105 -8.01 -6.19 2.75
C VAL A 105 -8.76 -6.95 3.85
N GLU A 106 -8.82 -6.43 5.07
CA GLU A 106 -9.56 -7.09 6.16
C GLU A 106 -11.04 -7.24 5.86
N ASN A 107 -11.68 -6.22 5.28
CA ASN A 107 -13.08 -6.30 4.87
C ASN A 107 -13.30 -7.35 3.78
N LYS A 108 -12.37 -7.49 2.83
CA LYS A 108 -12.43 -8.53 1.80
C LYS A 108 -12.28 -9.92 2.41
N LEU A 109 -11.33 -10.09 3.33
CA LEU A 109 -11.10 -11.36 4.02
C LEU A 109 -12.28 -11.74 4.91
N LYS A 110 -12.90 -10.78 5.60
CA LYS A 110 -14.09 -11.03 6.43
C LYS A 110 -15.22 -11.64 5.60
N LYS A 111 -15.50 -11.07 4.43
CA LYS A 111 -16.51 -11.57 3.48
C LYS A 111 -16.18 -12.96 2.91
N LEU A 112 -14.90 -13.35 2.89
CA LEU A 112 -14.47 -14.68 2.43
C LEU A 112 -14.48 -15.72 3.56
N GLU A 113 -14.41 -15.27 4.81
CA GLU A 113 -14.45 -16.09 6.01
C GLU A 113 -15.88 -16.44 6.43
N GLU A 114 -16.82 -15.52 6.26
CA GLU A 114 -18.25 -15.77 6.48
C GLU A 114 -18.72 -16.87 5.51
N PRO A 115 -19.27 -18.01 6.00
CA PRO A 115 -19.83 -19.03 5.12
C PRO A 115 -20.98 -18.40 4.33
N CYS A 116 -21.05 -18.67 3.02
CA CYS A 116 -22.23 -18.31 2.23
C CYS A 116 -23.46 -18.91 2.92
N SER A 117 -24.27 -18.06 3.53
CA SER A 117 -25.61 -18.39 4.04
C SER A 117 -26.56 -18.67 2.89
#